data_AF-A0A3M2TP93-F1
#
_entry.id   AF-A0A3M2TP93-F1
#
_cell.length_a   1.000
_cell.length_b   1.000
_cell.length_c   1.000
_cell.angle_alpha   90.00
_cell.angle_beta   90.00
_cell.angle_gamma   90.00
#
_symmetry.space_group_name_H-M   'P 1'
#
loop_
_entity.id
_entity.type
_entity.pdbx_description
1 polymer ?
#
loop_
_entity_poly.entity_id
_entity_poly.type
_entity_poly.pdbx_seq_one_letter_code
_entity_poly.pdbx_strand_id
1 'polypeptide(L)' 'MQNTKLLLTSFTFVGLLALAGCSFPGVYKIDIQQGNVVTQDMIDQLRPGMTRRQVR' A
#
# COMPACT_ATOMS: atom_id res chain seq x y z
N MET A 1 37.49 -35.52 4.46
CA MET A 1 37.32 -34.31 5.30
C MET A 1 36.97 -33.06 4.48
N GLN A 2 37.59 -32.81 3.33
CA GLN A 2 37.35 -31.61 2.51
C GLN A 2 35.98 -31.62 1.80
N ASN A 3 35.57 -32.76 1.25
CA ASN A 3 34.27 -32.90 0.57
C ASN A 3 33.08 -32.72 1.52
N THR A 4 33.24 -33.14 2.79
CA THR A 4 32.23 -32.96 3.84
C THR A 4 32.06 -31.48 4.21
N LYS A 5 33.16 -30.71 4.24
CA LYS A 5 33.12 -29.25 4.46
C LYS A 5 32.46 -28.54 3.28
N LEU A 6 32.79 -28.93 2.05
CA LEU A 6 32.19 -28.42 0.82
C LEU A 6 30.68 -28.65 0.76
N LEU A 7 30.22 -29.83 1.16
CA LEU A 7 28.81 -30.17 1.28
C LEU A 7 28.09 -29.32 2.34
N LEU A 8 28.71 -29.11 3.50
CA LEU A 8 28.14 -28.25 4.54
C LEU A 8 28.03 -26.79 4.08
N THR A 9 29.04 -26.28 3.38
CA THR A 9 29.05 -24.92 2.85
C THR A 9 28.03 -24.70 1.74
N SER A 10 27.79 -25.68 0.87
CA SER A 10 26.74 -25.53 -0.15
C SER A 10 25.35 -25.58 0.47
N PHE A 11 25.14 -26.44 1.48
CA PHE A 11 23.86 -26.58 2.17
C PHE A 11 23.47 -25.29 2.91
N THR A 12 24.44 -24.67 3.59
CA THR A 12 24.24 -23.37 4.27
C THR A 12 23.96 -22.24 3.28
N PHE A 13 24.61 -22.22 2.12
CA PHE A 13 24.38 -21.21 1.08
C PHE A 13 22.98 -21.31 0.46
N VAL A 14 22.51 -22.54 0.19
CA VAL A 14 21.14 -22.79 -0.31
C VAL A 14 20.09 -22.37 0.72
N GLY A 15 20.32 -22.66 2.00
CA GLY A 15 19.43 -22.22 3.08
C GLY A 15 19.30 -20.70 3.19
N LEU A 16 20.40 -19.97 2.99
CA LEU A 16 20.39 -18.49 3.03
C LEU A 16 19.58 -17.88 1.88
N LEU A 17 19.71 -18.43 0.66
CA LEU A 17 18.96 -17.97 -0.51
C LEU A 17 17.45 -18.24 -0.38
N ALA A 18 17.06 -19.35 0.25
CA ALA A 18 15.65 -19.67 0.47
C ALA A 18 14.95 -18.66 1.41
N LEU A 19 15.67 -18.09 2.37
CA LEU A 19 15.15 -17.11 3.34
C LEU A 19 15.05 -15.69 2.77
N ALA A 20 15.85 -15.36 1.74
CA ALA A 20 15.85 -14.02 1.13
C ALA A 20 14.53 -13.68 0.43
N GLY A 21 13.76 -14.68 -0.01
CA GLY A 21 12.47 -14.52 -0.68
C GLY A 21 11.28 -14.16 0.22
N CYS A 22 11.45 -14.08 1.54
CA CYS A 22 10.36 -13.76 2.48
C CYS A 22 10.12 -12.25 2.66
N SER A 23 10.81 -11.40 1.90
CA SER A 23 10.67 -9.94 1.98
C SER A 23 9.54 -9.44 1.07
N PHE A 24 8.34 -9.38 1.66
CA PHE A 24 7.22 -8.48 1.34
C PHE A 24 6.38 -8.78 0.08
N PRO A 25 5.28 -9.55 0.18
CA PRO A 25 4.34 -9.78 -0.91
C PRO A 25 3.44 -8.54 -1.10
N GLY A 26 3.97 -7.52 -1.76
CA GLY A 26 3.19 -6.39 -2.29
C GLY A 26 2.91 -5.28 -1.27
N VAL A 27 3.19 -4.04 -1.69
CA VAL A 27 2.75 -2.83 -0.97
C VAL A 27 1.25 -2.66 -1.23
N TYR A 28 0.42 -2.93 -0.22
CA TYR A 28 -0.99 -2.59 -0.27
C TYR A 28 -1.13 -1.08 -0.16
N LYS A 29 -1.48 -0.43 -1.26
CA LYS A 29 -1.84 0.99 -1.25
C LYS A 29 -3.35 1.10 -1.22
N ILE A 30 -3.85 1.73 -0.16
CA ILE A 30 -5.25 2.15 -0.07
C ILE A 30 -5.32 3.50 -0.76
N ASP A 31 -6.16 3.62 -1.79
CA ASP A 31 -6.44 4.91 -2.40
C ASP A 31 -7.24 5.75 -1.41
N ILE A 32 -6.61 6.79 -0.86
CA ILE A 32 -7.26 7.77 -0.01
C ILE A 32 -7.87 8.83 -0.92
N GLN A 33 -9.19 8.92 -0.93
CA GLN A 33 -9.89 9.98 -1.66
C GLN A 33 -9.54 11.34 -1.05
N GLN A 34 -9.10 12.26 -1.90
CA GLN A 34 -8.70 13.61 -1.49
C GLN A 34 -9.75 14.61 -1.94
N GLY A 35 -10.07 15.54 -1.04
CA GLY A 35 -11.02 16.62 -1.30
C GLY A 35 -12.46 16.26 -0.88
N ASN A 36 -13.39 17.09 -1.33
CA ASN A 36 -14.80 16.97 -0.98
C ASN A 36 -15.56 16.26 -2.10
N VAL A 37 -16.35 15.26 -1.74
CA VAL A 37 -17.29 14.62 -2.66
C VAL A 37 -18.49 15.54 -2.83
N VAL A 38 -18.69 16.06 -4.04
CA VAL A 38 -19.82 16.93 -4.37
C VAL A 38 -20.79 16.15 -5.26
N THR A 39 -22.02 16.00 -4.80
CA THR A 39 -23.10 15.34 -5.56
C THR A 39 -24.05 16.37 -6.18
N GLN A 40 -24.82 15.95 -7.18
CA GLN A 40 -25.81 16.83 -7.81
C GLN A 40 -26.88 17.28 -6.81
N ASP A 41 -27.31 16.40 -5.90
CA ASP A 41 -28.28 16.73 -4.84
C ASP A 41 -27.78 17.83 -3.91
N MET A 42 -26.46 17.92 -3.68
CA MET A 42 -25.86 19.01 -2.88
C MET A 42 -25.89 20.35 -3.62
N ILE A 43 -25.78 20.32 -4.96
CA ILE A 43 -25.88 21.51 -5.81
C ILE A 43 -27.32 21.98 -5.89
N ASP A 44 -28.27 21.06 -6.01
CA ASP A 44 -29.69 21.37 -6.15
C ASP A 44 -30.29 22.03 -4.89
N GLN A 45 -29.63 21.86 -3.75
CA GLN A 45 -29.97 22.55 -2.49
C GLN A 45 -29.55 24.02 -2.48
N LEU A 46 -28.68 24.46 -3.39
CA LEU A 46 -28.22 25.85 -3.44
C LEU A 46 -29.33 26.80 -3.91
N ARG A 47 -29.46 27.93 -3.21
CA ARG A 47 -30.44 28.97 -3.54
C ARG A 47 -29.79 30.35 -3.63
N PRO A 48 -30.27 31.23 -4.54
CA PRO A 48 -29.85 32.62 -4.55
C PRO A 48 -30.09 33.28 -3.18
N GLY A 49 -29.12 34.09 -2.72
CA GLY A 49 -29.18 34.78 -1.43
C GLY A 49 -28.56 34.03 -0.25
N MET A 50 -28.08 32.80 -0.43
CA MET A 50 -27.30 32.11 0.61
C MET A 50 -25.96 32.82 0.88
N THR A 51 -25.62 32.94 2.15
CA THR A 51 -24.34 33.48 2.60
C THR A 51 -23.22 32.45 2.41
N ARG A 52 -21.97 32.91 2.26
CA ARG A 52 -20.80 32.02 2.17
C ARG A 52 -20.66 31.06 3.36
N ARG A 53 -21.22 31.41 4.52
CA ARG A 53 -21.22 30.54 5.71
C ARG A 53 -22.24 29.40 5.63
N GLN A 54 -23.28 29.56 4.82
CA GLN A 54 -24.32 28.54 4.61
C GLN A 54 -23.96 27.53 3.50
N VAL A 55 -22.98 27.88 2.64
CA VAL A 55 -22.55 27.08 1.48
C VAL A 55 -21.19 26.39 1.70
N ARG A 56 -20.41 26.84 2.69
CA ARG A 56 -19.15 26.21 3.09
C ARG A 56 -19.42 24.89 3.80
#